data_AF-A0A1U8KEN2-F1
#
_entry.id   AF-A0A1U8KEN2-F1
#
_cell.length_a   1.000
_cell.length_b   1.000
_cell.length_c   1.000
_cell.angle_alpha   90.00
_cell.angle_beta   90.00
_cell.angle_gamma   90.00
#
_symmetry.space_group_name_H-M   'P 1'
#
loop_
_entity.id
_entity.type
_entity.pdbx_description
1 polymer ?
#
loop_
_entity_poly.entity_id
_entity_poly.type
_entity_poly.pdbx_seq_one_letter_code
_entity_poly.pdbx_strand_id
1 'polypeptide(L)'
;MFLTDAVAFQTGRGWIFSTNRCTEGSFACSLLWKRLHSSCSGSGKTLTYLLLIYSQINPKKSAVQALIVVPTRELGMQITKVARMLAAARHMDPELEQKSYTVMALLDGGILRSHKRWLKAEPPAIVVATIGSLSQLLEKQIFKPDSLRVLVVDEVDFLFKSSKQVSSLRKLLTSYSSCNNRQTVFASASILQHRRFIHDCIQQKWTKGDVVHVHVNRIMPMPACLYHRFVICGRKAKHQVLLSLLQSDLPESGIIFVGEQSEKSKKSGQASSTTVLIDFLRASYEGPLDILLLEEDMNFNSRAASLTDVRKGDGYLLVSTDIVARGIDLPETTHIYN
;
A
#
# COMPACT_ATOMS: atom_id res chain seq x y z
N MET A 1 -30.76 23.25 11.22
CA MET A 1 -29.32 23.57 11.24
C MET A 1 -28.59 22.23 11.29
N PHE A 2 -28.36 21.63 10.11
CA PHE A 2 -27.93 20.24 9.97
C PHE A 2 -26.40 20.18 9.99
N LEU A 3 -25.83 19.50 10.99
CA LEU A 3 -24.41 19.18 11.04
C LEU A 3 -24.10 18.16 9.95
N THR A 4 -23.37 18.64 8.95
CA THR A 4 -22.76 17.88 7.86
C THR A 4 -21.52 17.16 8.37
N ASP A 5 -21.67 16.01 9.02
CA ASP A 5 -20.52 15.22 9.45
C ASP A 5 -20.17 14.19 8.37
N ALA A 6 -19.41 14.68 7.37
CA ALA A 6 -18.45 13.80 6.72
C ALA A 6 -17.55 13.25 7.84
N VAL A 7 -17.58 11.93 8.03
CA VAL A 7 -16.73 11.27 9.02
C VAL A 7 -15.27 11.37 8.56
N ALA A 8 -14.65 12.51 8.84
CA ALA A 8 -13.22 12.74 8.78
C ALA A 8 -12.69 12.52 10.20
N PHE A 9 -12.36 11.28 10.54
CA PHE A 9 -11.67 11.02 11.80
C PHE A 9 -10.24 11.57 11.72
N GLN A 10 -9.99 12.59 12.53
CA GLN A 10 -8.73 13.31 12.61
C GLN A 10 -7.73 12.51 13.43
N THR A 11 -6.97 11.62 12.78
CA THR A 11 -5.88 10.86 13.42
C THR A 11 -4.80 10.52 12.40
N GLY A 12 -3.83 11.42 12.22
CA GLY A 12 -2.54 11.10 11.59
C GLY A 12 -2.54 10.86 10.07
N ARG A 13 -1.55 11.44 9.41
CA ARG A 13 -1.04 11.25 8.03
C ARG A 13 -1.95 10.62 6.94
N GLY A 14 -2.86 11.36 6.33
CA GLY A 14 -3.02 11.35 4.85
C GLY A 14 -4.45 11.28 4.31
N TRP A 15 -4.56 10.95 3.02
CA TRP A 15 -5.66 11.34 2.13
C TRP A 15 -6.69 10.24 1.94
N ILE A 16 -7.97 10.62 2.01
CA ILE A 16 -9.07 9.77 1.54
C ILE A 16 -10.01 10.64 0.73
N PHE A 17 -10.26 10.20 -0.49
CA PHE A 17 -11.27 10.77 -1.35
C PHE A 17 -12.47 9.85 -1.36
N SER A 18 -13.67 10.38 -1.14
CA SER A 18 -14.90 9.61 -1.24
C SER A 18 -15.86 10.37 -2.16
N THR A 19 -16.50 9.67 -3.09
CA THR A 19 -17.41 10.30 -4.07
C THR A 19 -18.88 10.17 -3.68
N ASN A 20 -19.23 9.90 -2.41
CA ASN A 20 -20.61 9.85 -1.93
C ASN A 20 -20.70 10.17 -0.43
N ARG A 21 -21.82 10.79 -0.01
CA ARG A 21 -22.17 11.02 1.41
C ARG A 21 -22.32 9.70 2.17
N CYS A 22 -21.66 9.58 3.33
CA CYS A 22 -21.89 8.48 4.28
C CYS A 22 -23.14 8.80 5.13
N THR A 23 -24.10 7.89 5.21
CA THR A 23 -25.23 7.97 6.17
C THR A 23 -24.88 7.27 7.49
N GLU A 24 -25.54 7.74 8.55
CA GLU A 24 -25.30 7.53 9.99
C GLU A 24 -25.04 6.08 10.42
N GLY A 25 -24.02 5.88 11.26
CA GLY A 25 -23.71 4.57 11.89
C GLY A 25 -22.37 4.47 12.62
N SER A 26 -21.84 5.56 13.18
CA SER A 26 -20.43 5.65 13.63
C SER A 26 -20.14 5.27 15.10
N PHE A 27 -21.12 4.85 15.89
CA PHE A 27 -20.92 4.67 17.34
C PHE A 27 -20.14 3.40 17.73
N ALA A 28 -20.24 2.30 16.96
CA ALA A 28 -19.51 1.06 17.26
C ALA A 28 -18.00 1.11 16.88
N CYS A 29 -17.55 2.15 16.16
CA CYS A 29 -16.17 2.26 15.67
C CYS A 29 -15.14 2.63 16.74
N SER A 30 -15.56 3.27 17.84
CA SER A 30 -14.65 3.81 18.87
C SER A 30 -13.88 2.70 19.64
N LEU A 31 -14.52 1.56 19.91
CA LEU A 31 -13.91 0.48 20.70
C LEU A 31 -12.89 -0.35 19.88
N LEU A 32 -13.18 -0.60 18.60
CA LEU A 32 -12.30 -1.31 17.67
C LEU A 32 -11.05 -0.48 17.31
N TRP A 33 -11.21 0.85 17.26
CA TRP A 33 -10.15 1.80 16.97
C TRP A 33 -8.99 1.79 17.99
N LYS A 34 -9.29 1.58 19.28
CA LYS A 34 -8.27 1.49 20.35
C LYS A 34 -7.39 0.24 20.24
N ARG A 35 -7.89 -0.87 19.67
CA ARG A 35 -7.13 -2.13 19.52
C ARG A 35 -6.26 -2.18 18.25
N LEU A 36 -6.59 -1.41 17.21
CA LEU A 36 -5.94 -1.46 15.89
C LEU A 36 -4.84 -0.40 15.69
N HIS A 37 -4.71 0.56 16.62
CA HIS A 37 -3.74 1.65 16.56
C HIS A 37 -2.27 1.17 16.52
N SER A 38 -2.00 -0.07 16.89
CA SER A 38 -0.65 -0.59 17.11
C SER A 38 -0.03 -1.34 15.92
N SER A 39 -0.72 -1.51 14.76
CA SER A 39 -0.28 -2.54 13.78
C SER A 39 -0.26 -2.19 12.29
N CYS A 40 -0.50 -0.93 11.87
CA CYS A 40 -0.39 -0.55 10.46
C CYS A 40 0.03 0.92 10.34
N SER A 41 0.86 1.22 9.34
CA SER A 41 1.50 2.51 9.10
C SER A 41 0.53 3.73 9.10
N GLY A 42 0.32 4.26 10.31
CA GLY A 42 0.45 5.68 10.63
C GLY A 42 -0.70 6.65 10.28
N SER A 43 -1.90 6.20 9.92
CA SER A 43 -3.00 7.15 9.60
C SER A 43 -4.44 6.66 9.64
N GLY A 44 -4.68 5.37 9.84
CA GLY A 44 -6.04 4.83 9.85
C GLY A 44 -6.79 4.87 8.51
N LYS A 45 -6.15 5.26 7.40
CA LYS A 45 -6.80 5.28 6.07
C LYS A 45 -7.40 3.94 5.69
N THR A 46 -6.61 2.88 5.91
CA THR A 46 -7.01 1.50 5.68
C THR A 46 -8.30 1.18 6.41
N LEU A 47 -8.38 1.53 7.69
CA LEU A 47 -9.58 1.29 8.49
C LEU A 47 -10.76 2.12 7.96
N THR A 48 -10.56 3.38 7.61
CA THR A 48 -11.63 4.26 7.12
C THR A 48 -12.26 3.75 5.81
N TYR A 49 -11.46 3.41 4.79
CA TYR A 49 -12.05 2.89 3.55
C TYR A 49 -12.58 1.47 3.71
N LEU A 50 -12.04 0.65 4.62
CA LEU A 50 -12.59 -0.67 4.91
C LEU A 50 -13.95 -0.56 5.60
N LEU A 51 -14.12 0.37 6.54
CA LEU A 51 -15.41 0.65 7.18
C LEU A 51 -16.46 1.10 6.16
N LEU A 52 -16.06 1.97 5.22
CA LEU A 52 -16.91 2.35 4.08
C LEU A 52 -17.29 1.15 3.21
N ILE A 53 -16.34 0.27 2.87
CA ILE A 53 -16.63 -0.95 2.12
C ILE A 53 -17.67 -1.78 2.86
N TYR A 54 -17.44 -2.06 4.14
CA TYR A 54 -18.31 -2.87 4.97
C TYR A 54 -19.69 -2.26 5.24
N SER A 55 -19.89 -0.94 5.06
CA SER A 55 -21.22 -0.32 5.14
C SER A 55 -22.03 -0.43 3.85
N GLN A 56 -21.41 -0.75 2.71
CA GLN A 56 -22.07 -0.76 1.40
C GLN A 56 -22.25 -2.14 0.76
N ILE A 57 -21.42 -3.11 1.16
CA ILE A 57 -21.47 -4.47 0.60
C ILE A 57 -22.51 -5.34 1.33
N ASN A 58 -23.17 -6.22 0.58
CA ASN A 58 -24.13 -7.17 1.13
C ASN A 58 -23.52 -8.58 1.23
N PRO A 59 -23.35 -9.16 2.43
CA PRO A 59 -22.73 -10.49 2.60
C PRO A 59 -23.55 -11.64 2.00
N LYS A 60 -24.86 -11.44 1.78
CA LYS A 60 -25.73 -12.46 1.16
C LYS A 60 -25.52 -12.59 -0.35
N LYS A 61 -24.94 -11.58 -1.00
CA LYS A 61 -24.71 -11.58 -2.45
C LYS A 61 -23.37 -12.25 -2.77
N SER A 62 -23.43 -13.37 -3.49
CA SER A 62 -22.24 -14.06 -4.03
C SER A 62 -21.72 -13.32 -5.26
N ALA A 63 -21.00 -12.22 -5.03
CA ALA A 63 -20.34 -11.44 -6.07
C ALA A 63 -19.24 -10.56 -5.46
N VAL A 64 -18.23 -10.23 -6.27
CA VAL A 64 -17.23 -9.22 -5.90
C VAL A 64 -17.90 -7.85 -5.89
N GLN A 65 -17.99 -7.24 -4.71
CA GLN A 65 -18.64 -5.96 -4.48
C GLN A 65 -17.66 -4.85 -4.14
N ALA A 66 -16.47 -5.20 -3.64
CA ALA A 66 -15.40 -4.24 -3.42
C ALA A 66 -14.06 -4.72 -3.95
N LEU A 67 -13.30 -3.80 -4.55
CA LEU A 67 -11.96 -4.03 -5.05
C LEU A 67 -11.01 -3.00 -4.46
N ILE A 68 -9.93 -3.46 -3.84
CA ILE A 68 -8.85 -2.61 -3.32
C ILE A 68 -7.61 -2.87 -4.16
N VAL A 69 -7.16 -1.86 -4.90
CA VAL A 69 -5.95 -1.90 -5.72
C VAL A 69 -4.81 -1.33 -4.92
N VAL A 70 -3.71 -2.08 -4.84
CA VAL A 70 -2.50 -1.72 -4.11
C VAL A 70 -1.27 -1.78 -5.02
N PRO A 71 -0.22 -0.99 -4.78
CA PRO A 71 1.01 -1.05 -5.54
C PRO A 71 1.85 -2.31 -5.27
N THR A 72 1.98 -2.69 -4.00
CA THR A 72 2.89 -3.76 -3.57
C THR A 72 2.13 -4.92 -2.96
N ARG A 73 2.73 -6.11 -3.03
CA ARG A 73 2.16 -7.31 -2.42
C ARG A 73 2.14 -7.19 -0.90
N GLU A 74 3.20 -6.63 -0.34
CA GLU A 74 3.42 -6.50 1.10
C GLU A 74 2.32 -5.64 1.71
N LEU A 75 2.03 -4.49 1.10
CA LEU A 75 0.89 -3.65 1.48
C LEU A 75 -0.44 -4.39 1.31
N GLY A 76 -0.62 -5.11 0.19
CA GLY A 76 -1.82 -5.92 -0.04
C GLY A 76 -2.06 -6.99 1.02
N MET A 77 -1.00 -7.66 1.51
CA MET A 77 -1.09 -8.63 2.60
C MET A 77 -1.49 -7.96 3.90
N GLN A 78 -0.91 -6.79 4.23
CA GLN A 78 -1.28 -6.02 5.42
C GLN A 78 -2.76 -5.62 5.38
N ILE A 79 -3.22 -5.04 4.27
CA ILE A 79 -4.63 -4.63 4.12
C ILE A 79 -5.56 -5.85 4.16
N THR A 80 -5.18 -6.97 3.56
CA THR A 80 -5.96 -8.22 3.61
C THR A 80 -6.11 -8.71 5.06
N LYS A 81 -5.04 -8.66 5.85
CA LYS A 81 -5.07 -9.05 7.28
C LYS A 81 -6.05 -8.18 8.06
N VAL A 82 -5.98 -6.86 7.87
CA VAL A 82 -6.91 -5.91 8.53
C VAL A 82 -8.35 -6.16 8.07
N ALA A 83 -8.57 -6.33 6.76
CA ALA A 83 -9.90 -6.60 6.21
C ALA A 83 -10.50 -7.88 6.81
N ARG A 84 -9.75 -8.99 6.87
CA ARG A 84 -10.22 -10.25 7.49
C ARG A 84 -10.49 -10.12 8.98
N MET A 85 -9.67 -9.36 9.70
CA MET A 85 -9.88 -9.10 11.12
C MET A 85 -11.20 -8.34 11.37
N LEU A 86 -11.50 -7.33 10.55
CA LEU A 86 -12.76 -6.59 10.62
C LEU A 86 -13.98 -7.46 10.24
N ALA A 87 -13.82 -8.34 9.25
CA ALA A 87 -14.87 -9.31 8.89
C ALA A 87 -15.19 -10.23 10.09
N ALA A 88 -14.16 -10.78 10.74
CA ALA A 88 -14.32 -11.66 11.91
C ALA A 88 -14.98 -10.96 13.10
N ALA A 89 -14.60 -9.69 13.38
CA ALA A 89 -15.14 -8.94 14.51
C ALA A 89 -16.66 -8.68 14.43
N ARG A 90 -17.22 -8.60 13.22
CA ARG A 90 -18.67 -8.38 13.00
C ARG A 90 -19.53 -9.64 13.25
N HIS A 91 -18.92 -10.82 13.35
CA HIS A 91 -19.65 -12.07 13.63
C HIS A 91 -19.92 -12.31 15.11
N MET A 92 -19.44 -11.45 16.00
CA MET A 92 -19.64 -11.59 17.44
C MET A 92 -20.95 -10.97 17.94
N ASP A 93 -21.84 -10.57 17.03
CA ASP A 93 -23.17 -10.07 17.37
C ASP A 93 -24.20 -11.21 17.16
N PRO A 94 -24.67 -11.88 18.23
CA PRO A 94 -25.43 -13.12 18.16
C PRO A 94 -26.84 -13.01 17.54
N GLU A 95 -27.35 -11.79 17.31
CA GLU A 95 -28.64 -11.56 16.66
C GLU A 95 -28.58 -11.55 15.12
N LEU A 96 -27.37 -11.56 14.55
CA LEU A 96 -27.14 -11.50 13.11
C LEU A 96 -26.61 -12.85 12.61
N GLU A 97 -27.52 -13.74 12.20
CA GLU A 97 -27.24 -14.87 11.29
C GLU A 97 -26.77 -14.35 9.90
N GLN A 98 -25.69 -13.57 9.87
CA GLN A 98 -25.10 -13.04 8.65
C GLN A 98 -23.94 -13.92 8.22
N LYS A 99 -24.04 -14.41 6.99
CA LYS A 99 -22.97 -15.08 6.25
C LYS A 99 -21.68 -14.24 6.33
N SER A 100 -20.53 -14.90 6.48
CA SER A 100 -19.27 -14.19 6.64
C SER A 100 -18.82 -13.42 5.41
N TYR A 101 -18.32 -12.20 5.63
CA TYR A 101 -17.68 -11.43 4.59
C TYR A 101 -16.40 -12.13 4.14
N THR A 102 -16.40 -12.60 2.90
CA THR A 102 -15.27 -13.30 2.31
C THR A 102 -14.28 -12.31 1.69
N VAL A 103 -13.00 -12.44 2.06
CA VAL A 103 -11.91 -11.56 1.60
C VAL A 103 -10.82 -12.37 0.91
N MET A 104 -10.52 -12.02 -0.33
CA MET A 104 -9.47 -12.65 -1.13
C MET A 104 -8.33 -11.69 -1.45
N ALA A 105 -7.11 -12.19 -1.36
CA ALA A 105 -5.91 -11.52 -1.83
C ALA A 105 -5.49 -12.08 -3.19
N LEU A 106 -5.41 -11.22 -4.20
CA LEU A 106 -4.91 -11.51 -5.53
C LEU A 106 -3.63 -10.70 -5.78
N LEU A 107 -2.53 -11.19 -5.22
CA LEU A 107 -1.25 -10.48 -5.23
C LEU A 107 -0.26 -11.23 -6.13
N ASP A 108 0.67 -10.49 -6.74
CA ASP A 108 1.66 -11.05 -7.66
C ASP A 108 2.48 -12.18 -7.00
N GLY A 109 2.73 -13.26 -7.76
CA GLY A 109 3.44 -14.47 -7.28
C GLY A 109 2.56 -15.53 -6.60
N GLY A 110 1.26 -15.30 -6.41
CA GLY A 110 0.32 -16.33 -5.95
C GLY A 110 -0.10 -17.35 -7.03
N ILE A 111 -0.69 -18.48 -6.62
CA ILE A 111 -1.24 -19.49 -7.55
C ILE A 111 -2.49 -18.93 -8.24
N LEU A 112 -2.26 -18.17 -9.31
CA LEU A 112 -3.29 -17.50 -10.09
C LEU A 112 -4.34 -18.50 -10.64
N ARG A 113 -3.99 -19.78 -10.81
CA ARG A 113 -4.93 -20.82 -11.28
C ARG A 113 -5.98 -21.19 -10.22
N SER A 114 -5.58 -21.34 -8.96
CA SER A 114 -6.50 -21.68 -7.87
C SER A 114 -7.43 -20.52 -7.54
N HIS A 115 -6.89 -19.29 -7.57
CA HIS A 115 -7.70 -18.08 -7.35
C HIS A 115 -8.77 -17.87 -8.43
N LYS A 116 -8.48 -18.22 -9.69
CA LYS A 116 -9.46 -18.16 -10.79
C LYS A 116 -10.63 -19.13 -10.63
N ARG A 117 -10.37 -20.34 -10.14
CA ARG A 117 -11.43 -21.33 -9.88
C ARG A 117 -12.33 -20.85 -8.75
N TRP A 118 -11.73 -20.35 -7.67
CA TRP A 118 -12.49 -19.88 -6.52
C TRP A 118 -13.30 -18.60 -6.84
N LEU A 119 -12.74 -17.64 -7.58
CA LEU A 119 -13.48 -16.47 -8.07
C LEU A 119 -14.73 -16.83 -8.89
N LYS A 120 -14.71 -17.96 -9.60
CA LYS A 120 -15.85 -18.44 -10.41
C LYS A 120 -16.83 -19.30 -9.60
N ALA A 121 -16.34 -20.11 -8.67
CA ALA A 121 -17.17 -21.03 -7.89
C ALA A 121 -17.87 -20.31 -6.73
N GLU A 122 -17.11 -19.51 -5.96
CA GLU A 122 -17.58 -18.77 -4.79
C GLU A 122 -16.91 -17.39 -4.76
N PRO A 123 -17.45 -16.41 -5.52
CA PRO A 123 -16.86 -15.08 -5.58
C PRO A 123 -16.82 -14.43 -4.19
N PRO A 124 -15.65 -13.90 -3.77
CA PRO A 124 -15.53 -13.17 -2.51
C PRO A 124 -16.29 -11.86 -2.56
N ALA A 125 -16.72 -11.35 -1.40
CA ALA A 125 -17.30 -10.01 -1.32
C ALA A 125 -16.24 -8.92 -1.57
N ILE A 126 -15.02 -9.11 -1.06
CA ILE A 126 -13.90 -8.16 -1.15
C ILE A 126 -12.68 -8.82 -1.81
N VAL A 127 -12.09 -8.13 -2.78
CA VAL A 127 -10.80 -8.51 -3.38
C VAL A 127 -9.77 -7.42 -3.11
N VAL A 128 -8.61 -7.81 -2.57
CA VAL A 128 -7.41 -6.97 -2.49
C VAL A 128 -6.44 -7.44 -3.56
N ALA A 129 -6.03 -6.59 -4.49
CA ALA A 129 -5.22 -6.99 -5.64
C ALA A 129 -4.09 -6.02 -5.94
N THR A 130 -2.95 -6.56 -6.38
CA THR A 130 -1.93 -5.74 -7.04
C THR A 130 -2.37 -5.42 -8.46
N ILE A 131 -1.95 -4.27 -8.99
CA ILE A 131 -2.34 -3.84 -10.34
C ILE A 131 -1.88 -4.83 -11.43
N GLY A 132 -0.73 -5.48 -11.24
CA GLY A 132 -0.20 -6.50 -12.16
C GLY A 132 -1.13 -7.71 -12.27
N SER A 133 -1.42 -8.36 -11.13
CA SER A 133 -2.32 -9.52 -11.06
C SER A 133 -3.72 -9.21 -11.55
N LEU A 134 -4.25 -8.04 -11.21
CA LEU A 134 -5.57 -7.61 -11.67
C LEU A 134 -5.62 -7.40 -13.18
N SER A 135 -4.60 -6.79 -13.78
CA SER A 135 -4.51 -6.59 -15.23
C SER A 135 -4.62 -7.91 -16.00
N GLN A 136 -3.92 -8.95 -15.52
CA GLN A 136 -3.98 -10.28 -16.14
C GLN A 136 -5.37 -10.93 -16.05
N LEU A 137 -6.17 -10.62 -15.02
CA LEU A 137 -7.54 -11.12 -14.91
C LEU A 137 -8.51 -10.37 -15.81
N LEU A 138 -8.34 -9.06 -15.96
CA LEU A 138 -9.13 -8.22 -16.86
C LEU A 138 -8.89 -8.61 -18.32
N GLU A 139 -7.62 -8.77 -18.72
CA GLU A 139 -7.26 -9.21 -20.08
C GLU A 139 -7.88 -10.56 -20.44
N LYS A 140 -7.98 -11.47 -19.46
CA LYS A 140 -8.57 -12.80 -19.64
C LYS A 140 -10.08 -12.83 -19.44
N GLN A 141 -10.73 -11.68 -19.22
CA GLN A 141 -12.18 -11.54 -18.98
C GLN A 141 -12.69 -12.46 -17.86
N ILE A 142 -11.84 -12.78 -16.87
CA ILE A 142 -12.20 -13.64 -15.74
C ILE A 142 -12.90 -12.85 -14.65
N PHE A 143 -12.53 -11.58 -14.52
CA PHE A 143 -13.11 -10.65 -13.58
C PHE A 143 -14.01 -9.66 -14.32
N LYS A 144 -15.28 -9.59 -13.92
CA LYS A 144 -16.24 -8.60 -14.44
C LYS A 144 -16.61 -7.61 -13.33
N PRO A 145 -16.44 -6.29 -13.55
CA PRO A 145 -16.70 -5.28 -12.54
C PRO A 145 -18.19 -4.96 -12.32
N ASP A 146 -19.11 -5.67 -12.99
CA ASP A 146 -20.55 -5.34 -13.03
C ASP A 146 -21.22 -5.26 -11.65
N SER A 147 -20.73 -6.02 -10.67
CA SER A 147 -21.24 -6.01 -9.29
C SER A 147 -20.41 -5.17 -8.31
N LEU A 148 -19.33 -4.52 -8.77
CA LEU A 148 -18.49 -3.67 -7.94
C LEU A 148 -19.23 -2.39 -7.54
N ARG A 149 -19.35 -2.18 -6.23
CA ARG A 149 -19.91 -0.96 -5.62
C ARG A 149 -18.82 0.01 -5.21
N VAL A 150 -17.70 -0.51 -4.69
CA VAL A 150 -16.60 0.31 -4.19
C VAL A 150 -15.28 -0.12 -4.84
N LEU A 151 -14.57 0.84 -5.43
CA LEU A 151 -13.20 0.68 -5.90
C LEU A 151 -12.30 1.59 -5.07
N VAL A 152 -11.32 1.01 -4.38
CA VAL A 152 -10.26 1.75 -3.67
C VAL A 152 -8.97 1.62 -4.45
N VAL A 153 -8.26 2.72 -4.64
CA VAL A 153 -6.90 2.76 -5.16
C VAL A 153 -6.03 3.34 -4.04
N ASP A 154 -5.25 2.48 -3.40
CA ASP A 154 -4.36 2.86 -2.30
C ASP A 154 -2.96 3.20 -2.83
N GLU A 155 -2.24 4.06 -2.11
CA GLU A 155 -0.94 4.61 -2.51
C GLU A 155 -0.85 5.08 -3.97
N VAL A 156 -1.81 5.93 -4.36
CA VAL A 156 -1.91 6.51 -5.70
C VAL A 156 -0.60 7.17 -6.15
N ASP A 157 0.08 7.86 -5.24
CA ASP A 157 1.36 8.53 -5.51
C ASP A 157 2.44 7.54 -5.98
N PHE A 158 2.44 6.31 -5.47
CA PHE A 158 3.36 5.26 -5.93
C PHE A 158 2.88 4.66 -7.26
N LEU A 159 1.60 4.29 -7.36
CA LEU A 159 1.03 3.73 -8.60
C LEU A 159 1.21 4.65 -9.81
N PHE A 160 1.33 5.96 -9.58
CA PHE A 160 1.54 6.97 -10.62
C PHE A 160 3.00 7.24 -10.99
N LYS A 161 3.99 6.65 -10.30
CA LYS A 161 5.41 6.74 -10.67
C LYS A 161 5.73 5.90 -11.92
N SER A 162 5.15 4.70 -12.04
CA SER A 162 5.42 3.77 -13.14
C SER A 162 4.42 3.93 -14.28
N SER A 163 4.91 4.26 -15.48
CA SER A 163 4.06 4.44 -16.68
C SER A 163 3.22 3.20 -17.02
N LYS A 164 3.78 2.00 -16.80
CA LYS A 164 3.09 0.72 -17.02
C LYS A 164 1.93 0.55 -16.04
N GLN A 165 2.18 0.76 -14.74
CA GLN A 165 1.14 0.64 -13.70
C GLN A 165 0.02 1.66 -13.93
N VAL A 166 0.36 2.90 -14.29
CA VAL A 166 -0.61 3.94 -14.66
C VAL A 166 -1.48 3.47 -15.82
N SER A 167 -0.89 2.97 -16.90
CA SER A 167 -1.65 2.55 -18.08
C SER A 167 -2.68 1.46 -17.76
N SER A 168 -2.29 0.47 -16.96
CA SER A 168 -3.17 -0.59 -16.47
C SER A 168 -4.28 -0.05 -15.56
N LEU A 169 -3.92 0.83 -14.62
CA LEU A 169 -4.88 1.44 -13.71
C LEU A 169 -5.92 2.27 -14.45
N ARG A 170 -5.50 3.04 -15.46
CA ARG A 170 -6.40 3.82 -16.33
C ARG A 170 -7.39 2.91 -17.05
N LYS A 171 -6.94 1.77 -17.60
CA LYS A 171 -7.82 0.79 -18.26
C LYS A 171 -8.88 0.24 -17.30
N LEU A 172 -8.47 -0.14 -16.08
CA LEU A 172 -9.39 -0.60 -15.04
C LEU A 172 -10.42 0.47 -14.70
N LEU A 173 -9.96 1.70 -14.42
CA LEU A 173 -10.83 2.80 -14.04
C LEU A 173 -11.84 3.11 -15.13
N THR A 174 -11.41 3.19 -16.40
CA THR A 174 -12.30 3.40 -17.54
C THR A 174 -13.32 2.27 -17.70
N SER A 175 -12.92 1.01 -17.52
CA SER A 175 -13.87 -0.11 -17.56
C SER A 175 -14.89 -0.05 -16.42
N TYR A 176 -14.46 0.37 -15.22
CA TYR A 176 -15.33 0.56 -14.07
C TYR A 176 -16.26 1.77 -14.24
N SER A 177 -15.87 2.75 -15.05
CA SER A 177 -16.65 3.97 -15.31
C SER A 177 -18.01 3.74 -15.99
N SER A 178 -18.27 2.54 -16.50
CA SER A 178 -19.58 2.18 -17.06
C SER A 178 -20.58 1.66 -16.02
N CYS A 179 -20.16 1.42 -14.76
CA CYS A 179 -21.05 0.92 -13.72
C CYS A 179 -21.95 2.02 -13.14
N ASN A 180 -23.27 1.82 -13.22
CA ASN A 180 -24.27 2.64 -12.53
C ASN A 180 -24.31 2.25 -11.05
N ASN A 181 -24.04 3.20 -10.16
CA ASN A 181 -23.87 3.02 -8.70
C ASN A 181 -22.46 2.57 -8.22
N ARG A 182 -21.42 3.20 -8.79
CA ARG A 182 -20.05 3.12 -8.28
C ARG A 182 -19.69 4.19 -7.25
N GLN A 183 -18.74 3.83 -6.39
CA GLN A 183 -17.97 4.73 -5.55
C GLN A 183 -16.48 4.46 -5.73
N THR A 184 -15.71 5.49 -6.06
CA THR A 184 -14.26 5.38 -6.24
C THR A 184 -13.58 6.14 -5.12
N VAL A 185 -12.62 5.49 -4.46
CA VAL A 185 -11.81 6.04 -3.38
C VAL A 185 -10.36 6.05 -3.81
N PHE A 186 -9.75 7.22 -3.81
CA PHE A 186 -8.30 7.36 -3.97
C PHE A 186 -7.70 7.62 -2.59
N ALA A 187 -6.72 6.82 -2.19
CA ALA A 187 -6.01 6.97 -0.93
C ALA A 187 -4.50 7.11 -1.21
N SER A 188 -3.85 8.00 -0.49
CA SER A 188 -2.41 8.22 -0.61
C SER A 188 -1.90 8.89 0.67
N ALA A 189 -0.58 9.01 0.84
CA ALA A 189 0.02 9.83 1.89
C ALA A 189 0.58 11.18 1.39
N SER A 190 0.91 11.34 0.10
CA SER A 190 1.73 12.48 -0.38
C SER A 190 1.47 12.90 -1.83
N ILE A 191 0.26 13.38 -2.18
CA ILE A 191 0.00 13.91 -3.53
C ILE A 191 0.28 15.42 -3.57
N LEU A 192 1.43 15.82 -4.12
CA LEU A 192 1.86 17.23 -4.21
C LEU A 192 0.92 18.11 -5.07
N GLN A 193 0.31 17.55 -6.12
CA GLN A 193 -0.63 18.27 -7.02
C GLN A 193 -2.06 17.73 -6.91
N HIS A 194 -2.54 17.53 -5.68
CA HIS A 194 -3.83 16.87 -5.43
C HIS A 194 -5.02 17.51 -6.19
N ARG A 195 -5.07 18.84 -6.35
CA ARG A 195 -6.16 19.51 -7.09
C ARG A 195 -6.18 19.14 -8.57
N ARG A 196 -5.00 19.12 -9.20
CA ARG A 196 -4.85 18.70 -10.60
C ARG A 196 -5.24 17.24 -10.77
N PHE A 197 -4.80 16.39 -9.84
CA PHE A 197 -5.17 14.98 -9.83
C PHE A 197 -6.70 14.77 -9.76
N ILE A 198 -7.41 15.51 -8.90
CA ILE A 198 -8.88 15.47 -8.84
C ILE A 198 -9.50 15.87 -10.18
N HIS A 199 -9.03 16.98 -10.75
CA HIS A 199 -9.53 17.47 -12.03
C HIS A 199 -9.36 16.41 -13.13
N ASP A 200 -8.19 15.77 -13.20
CA ASP A 200 -7.93 14.69 -14.13
C ASP A 200 -8.87 13.49 -13.87
N CYS A 201 -9.14 13.14 -12.61
CA CYS A 201 -10.07 12.06 -12.24
C CYS A 201 -11.51 12.35 -12.69
N ILE A 202 -11.95 13.61 -12.63
CA ILE A 202 -13.28 14.03 -13.08
C ILE A 202 -13.34 14.02 -14.61
N GLN A 203 -12.35 14.63 -15.28
CA GLN A 203 -12.29 14.69 -16.74
C GLN A 203 -12.26 13.30 -17.38
N GLN A 204 -11.51 12.37 -16.79
CA GLN A 204 -11.41 10.99 -17.26
C GLN A 204 -12.58 10.10 -16.78
N LYS A 205 -13.56 10.68 -16.08
CA LYS A 205 -14.76 10.01 -15.54
C LYS A 205 -14.46 8.88 -14.54
N TRP A 206 -13.25 8.83 -13.97
CA TRP A 206 -12.88 7.85 -12.94
C TRP A 206 -13.66 8.03 -11.64
N THR A 207 -14.13 9.25 -11.40
CA THR A 207 -15.02 9.63 -10.31
C THR A 207 -16.33 10.17 -10.86
N LYS A 208 -17.35 10.19 -10.00
CA LYS A 208 -18.56 11.01 -10.24
C LYS A 208 -18.23 12.48 -9.96
N GLY A 209 -19.06 13.40 -10.47
CA GLY A 209 -18.78 14.84 -10.41
C GLY A 209 -18.72 15.43 -8.99
N ASP A 210 -19.27 14.73 -7.99
CA ASP A 210 -19.33 15.10 -6.58
C ASP A 210 -18.16 14.53 -5.77
N VAL A 211 -16.94 14.94 -6.10
CA VAL A 211 -15.72 14.51 -5.40
C VAL A 211 -15.60 15.21 -4.04
N VAL A 212 -15.62 14.45 -2.93
CA VAL A 212 -15.23 14.96 -1.62
C VAL A 212 -13.72 14.82 -1.45
N HIS A 213 -13.03 15.96 -1.32
CA HIS A 213 -11.59 16.04 -1.08
C HIS A 213 -11.31 16.32 0.41
N VAL A 214 -10.83 15.31 1.13
CA VAL A 214 -10.38 15.46 2.52
C VAL A 214 -8.85 15.61 2.53
N HIS A 215 -8.38 16.79 2.92
CA HIS A 215 -6.97 17.09 3.11
C HIS A 215 -6.70 17.48 4.55
N VAL A 216 -5.92 16.65 5.23
CA VAL A 216 -5.44 16.94 6.58
C VAL A 216 -4.07 17.60 6.46
N ASN A 217 -4.02 18.91 6.68
CA ASN A 217 -2.77 19.63 6.85
C ASN A 217 -2.13 19.24 8.19
N ARG A 218 -0.82 19.01 8.20
CA ARG A 218 -0.12 18.64 9.45
C ARG A 218 -0.10 19.85 10.38
N ILE A 219 -0.64 19.69 11.58
CA ILE A 219 -0.48 20.65 12.68
C ILE A 219 0.89 20.46 13.37
N MET A 220 1.50 19.27 13.26
CA MET A 220 2.79 18.97 13.90
C MET A 220 3.84 18.51 12.87
N PRO A 221 4.95 19.25 12.71
CA PRO A 221 6.04 18.86 11.85
C PRO A 221 6.90 17.85 12.60
N MET A 222 6.75 16.56 12.27
CA MET A 222 7.68 15.48 12.64
C MET A 222 7.66 15.00 14.12
N PRO A 223 7.85 13.70 14.38
CA PRO A 223 8.02 13.21 15.76
C PRO A 223 9.27 13.81 16.40
N ALA A 224 9.18 14.24 17.66
CA ALA A 224 10.29 14.85 18.38
C ALA A 224 11.51 13.91 18.57
N CYS A 225 11.29 12.60 18.53
CA CYS A 225 12.33 11.58 18.64
C CYS A 225 13.05 11.26 17.31
N LEU A 226 12.68 11.90 16.20
CA LEU A 226 13.28 11.63 14.89
C LEU A 226 14.30 12.71 14.54
N TYR A 227 15.59 12.34 14.59
CA TYR A 227 16.70 13.24 14.26
C TYR A 227 17.11 13.08 12.80
N HIS A 228 17.08 14.18 12.05
CA HIS A 228 17.59 14.22 10.68
C HIS A 228 18.96 14.91 10.65
N ARG A 229 19.93 14.25 10.00
CA ARG A 229 21.26 14.81 9.71
C ARG A 229 21.48 14.76 8.21
N PHE A 230 22.35 15.63 7.69
CA PHE A 230 22.78 15.58 6.30
C PHE A 230 24.31 15.64 6.24
N VAL A 231 24.87 14.97 5.25
CA VAL A 231 26.31 14.97 4.99
C VAL A 231 26.55 15.40 3.55
N ILE A 232 27.44 16.36 3.36
CA ILE A 232 27.81 16.85 2.03
C ILE A 232 29.06 16.09 1.58
N CYS A 233 28.97 15.37 0.48
CA CYS A 233 30.10 14.69 -0.12
C CYS A 233 30.01 14.66 -1.65
N GLY A 234 31.16 14.49 -2.32
CA GLY A 234 31.21 14.29 -3.76
C GLY A 234 30.59 12.95 -4.17
N ARG A 235 30.00 12.87 -5.37
CA ARG A 235 29.32 11.64 -5.86
C ARG A 235 30.18 10.38 -5.80
N LYS A 236 31.48 10.50 -6.10
CA LYS A 236 32.43 9.37 -6.07
C LYS A 236 32.79 8.92 -4.65
N ALA A 237 32.67 9.81 -3.67
CA ALA A 237 33.00 9.53 -2.27
C ALA A 237 31.82 8.97 -1.46
N LYS A 238 30.60 8.94 -2.02
CA LYS A 238 29.38 8.53 -1.30
C LYS A 238 29.50 7.18 -0.60
N HIS A 239 30.03 6.16 -1.28
CA HIS A 239 30.20 4.82 -0.71
C HIS A 239 31.15 4.81 0.48
N GLN A 240 32.29 5.51 0.37
CA GLN A 240 33.27 5.62 1.44
C GLN A 240 32.73 6.39 2.64
N VAL A 241 32.03 7.50 2.39
CA VAL A 241 31.40 8.30 3.44
C VAL A 241 30.31 7.50 4.14
N LEU A 242 29.49 6.74 3.41
CA LEU A 242 28.50 5.84 3.98
C LEU A 242 29.14 4.79 4.88
N LEU A 243 30.23 4.15 4.45
CA LEU A 243 30.97 3.19 5.26
C LEU A 243 31.46 3.83 6.57
N SER A 244 32.05 5.03 6.49
CA SER A 244 32.49 5.77 7.69
C SER A 244 31.33 6.11 8.62
N LEU A 245 30.15 6.44 8.08
CA LEU A 245 28.95 6.69 8.89
C LEU A 245 28.43 5.41 9.56
N LEU A 246 28.39 4.28 8.87
CA LEU A 246 27.99 3.00 9.46
C LEU A 246 28.92 2.59 10.61
N GLN A 247 30.22 2.85 10.47
CA GLN A 247 31.22 2.59 11.49
C GLN A 247 31.13 3.55 12.69
N SER A 248 30.72 4.81 12.46
CA SER A 248 30.56 5.79 13.54
C SER A 248 29.23 5.68 14.28
N ASP A 249 28.16 5.41 13.55
CA ASP A 249 26.80 5.37 14.08
C ASP A 249 26.50 4.03 14.77
N LEU A 250 27.17 2.94 14.36
CA LEU A 250 26.99 1.57 14.87
C LEU A 250 25.49 1.19 14.99
N PRO A 251 24.73 1.21 13.87
CA PRO A 251 23.30 0.94 13.91
C PRO A 251 23.00 -0.49 14.37
N GLU A 252 21.98 -0.69 15.21
CA GLU A 252 21.48 -2.04 15.54
C GLU A 252 20.75 -2.67 14.35
N SER A 253 20.08 -1.83 13.57
CA SER A 253 19.45 -2.18 12.30
C SER A 253 19.23 -0.93 11.46
N GLY A 254 19.54 -1.01 10.17
CA GLY A 254 19.56 0.13 9.27
C GLY A 254 18.91 -0.16 7.92
N ILE A 255 18.30 0.86 7.32
CA ILE A 255 17.85 0.84 5.92
C ILE A 255 18.70 1.84 5.13
N ILE A 256 19.26 1.40 4.02
CA ILE A 256 19.96 2.26 3.06
C ILE A 256 19.12 2.37 1.80
N PHE A 257 18.61 3.56 1.53
CA PHE A 257 17.91 3.86 0.29
C PHE A 257 18.90 4.22 -0.81
N VAL A 258 18.76 3.54 -1.94
CA VAL A 258 19.52 3.80 -3.16
C VAL A 258 18.54 4.23 -4.24
N GLY A 259 18.87 5.30 -4.95
CA GLY A 259 18.06 5.79 -6.06
C GLY A 259 17.89 4.72 -7.14
N GLU A 260 16.70 4.68 -7.73
CA GLU A 260 16.40 3.75 -8.83
C GLU A 260 17.34 3.95 -10.02
N GLN A 261 17.76 2.82 -10.60
CA GLN A 261 18.48 2.79 -11.86
C GLN A 261 17.59 3.26 -13.01
N SER A 262 18.17 4.07 -13.92
CA SER A 262 17.44 4.51 -15.11
C SER A 262 17.07 3.33 -16.01
N GLU A 263 15.90 3.40 -16.64
CA GLU A 263 15.45 2.41 -17.65
C GLU A 263 16.47 2.17 -18.78
N LYS A 264 17.29 3.17 -19.10
CA LYS A 264 18.36 3.04 -20.11
C LYS A 264 19.52 2.17 -19.60
N SER A 265 19.87 2.34 -18.33
CA SER A 265 20.92 1.57 -17.65
C SER A 265 20.51 0.11 -17.46
N LYS A 266 19.22 -0.14 -17.14
CA LYS A 266 18.63 -1.49 -17.08
C LYS A 266 18.75 -2.24 -18.41
N LYS A 267 18.46 -1.57 -19.53
CA LYS A 267 18.54 -2.17 -20.88
C LYS A 267 19.98 -2.42 -21.37
N SER A 268 20.95 -1.70 -20.79
CA SER A 268 22.37 -1.84 -21.11
C SER A 268 23.05 -2.99 -20.36
N GLY A 269 22.34 -3.70 -19.46
CA GLY A 269 22.90 -4.78 -18.66
C GLY A 269 23.91 -4.33 -17.58
N GLN A 270 23.92 -3.03 -17.23
CA GLN A 270 24.77 -2.55 -16.13
C GLN A 270 24.21 -3.03 -14.79
N ALA A 271 25.09 -3.44 -13.88
CA ALA A 271 24.73 -3.85 -12.52
C ALA A 271 23.92 -2.75 -11.81
N SER A 272 22.89 -3.13 -11.07
CA SER A 272 22.03 -2.18 -10.34
C SER A 272 22.85 -1.41 -9.29
N SER A 273 22.48 -0.16 -8.98
CA SER A 273 23.26 0.70 -8.07
C SER A 273 23.28 0.12 -6.65
N THR A 274 22.19 -0.55 -6.31
CA THR A 274 21.98 -1.42 -5.16
C THR A 274 22.92 -2.63 -5.15
N THR A 275 23.11 -3.35 -6.28
CA THR A 275 24.09 -4.46 -6.37
C THR A 275 25.50 -3.95 -6.15
N VAL A 276 25.90 -2.86 -6.82
CA VAL A 276 27.24 -2.26 -6.67
C VAL A 276 27.50 -1.86 -5.21
N LEU A 277 26.51 -1.26 -4.54
CA LEU A 277 26.63 -0.90 -3.14
C LEU A 277 26.73 -2.14 -2.24
N ILE A 278 25.95 -3.19 -2.47
CA ILE A 278 26.03 -4.42 -1.69
C ILE A 278 27.40 -5.09 -1.83
N ASP A 279 27.94 -5.18 -3.04
CA ASP A 279 29.25 -5.79 -3.26
C ASP A 279 30.34 -4.98 -2.56
N PHE A 280 30.25 -3.65 -2.61
CA PHE A 280 31.13 -2.76 -1.87
C PHE A 280 31.03 -2.97 -0.36
N LEU A 281 29.82 -3.03 0.20
CA LEU A 281 29.60 -3.23 1.63
C LEU A 281 30.07 -4.62 2.07
N ARG A 282 29.76 -5.69 1.32
CA ARG A 282 30.23 -7.04 1.65
C ARG A 282 31.76 -7.16 1.64
N ALA A 283 32.44 -6.38 0.80
CA ALA A 283 33.90 -6.37 0.74
C ALA A 283 34.56 -5.47 1.80
N SER A 284 33.86 -4.43 2.29
CA SER A 284 34.48 -3.35 3.08
C SER A 284 33.90 -3.18 4.49
N TYR A 285 32.70 -3.69 4.75
CA TYR A 285 32.03 -3.59 6.04
C TYR A 285 32.31 -4.84 6.87
N GLU A 286 33.03 -4.66 7.98
CA GLU A 286 33.40 -5.72 8.92
C GLU A 286 32.48 -5.76 10.16
N GLY A 287 31.27 -5.21 10.06
CA GLY A 287 30.33 -5.16 11.18
C GLY A 287 29.47 -6.42 11.31
N PRO A 288 28.74 -6.57 12.44
CA PRO A 288 27.96 -7.76 12.76
C PRO A 288 26.62 -7.85 12.02
N LEU A 289 26.25 -6.85 11.23
CA LEU A 289 24.94 -6.77 10.58
C LEU A 289 24.90 -7.55 9.27
N ASP A 290 23.82 -8.29 9.06
CA ASP A 290 23.57 -8.97 7.80
C ASP A 290 23.17 -7.99 6.70
N ILE A 291 23.91 -7.99 5.60
CA ILE A 291 23.64 -7.13 4.44
C ILE A 291 22.62 -7.81 3.51
N LEU A 292 21.41 -7.23 3.46
CA LEU A 292 20.27 -7.76 2.73
C LEU A 292 19.88 -6.84 1.57
N LEU A 293 19.42 -7.43 0.47
CA LEU A 293 18.93 -6.71 -0.71
C LEU A 293 17.41 -6.74 -0.76
N LEU A 294 16.79 -5.59 -1.02
CA LEU A 294 15.38 -5.55 -1.41
C LEU A 294 15.14 -4.59 -2.58
N GLU A 295 14.96 -5.15 -3.77
CA GLU A 295 14.59 -4.37 -4.97
C GLU A 295 13.15 -4.66 -5.41
N GLU A 296 12.57 -3.71 -6.14
CA GLU A 296 11.27 -3.90 -6.80
C GLU A 296 11.32 -5.05 -7.81
N ASP A 297 12.40 -5.19 -8.58
CA ASP A 297 12.50 -6.18 -9.66
C ASP A 297 12.86 -7.60 -9.17
N MET A 298 13.10 -7.80 -7.87
CA MET A 298 13.41 -9.13 -7.34
C MET A 298 12.26 -10.12 -7.58
N ASN A 299 12.60 -11.40 -7.78
CA ASN A 299 11.56 -12.42 -7.79
C ASN A 299 10.92 -12.54 -6.40
N PHE A 300 9.69 -13.03 -6.37
CA PHE A 300 8.88 -13.14 -5.16
C PHE A 300 9.55 -13.96 -4.06
N ASN A 301 10.17 -15.09 -4.41
CA ASN A 301 10.74 -16.02 -3.44
C ASN A 301 11.96 -15.39 -2.75
N SER A 302 12.84 -14.76 -3.53
CA SER A 302 14.00 -14.04 -3.03
C SER A 302 13.60 -12.85 -2.13
N ARG A 303 12.54 -12.12 -2.50
CA ARG A 303 12.01 -11.03 -1.67
C ARG A 303 11.44 -11.55 -0.35
N ALA A 304 10.68 -12.64 -0.39
CA ALA A 304 10.10 -13.25 0.80
C ALA A 304 11.18 -13.80 1.74
N ALA A 305 12.24 -14.41 1.20
CA ALA A 305 13.40 -14.86 1.98
C ALA A 305 14.08 -13.68 2.68
N SER A 306 14.43 -12.63 1.93
CA SER A 306 15.08 -11.42 2.49
C SER A 306 14.24 -10.77 3.60
N LEU A 307 12.91 -10.67 3.41
CA LEU A 307 12.00 -10.15 4.45
C LEU A 307 11.85 -11.08 5.66
N THR A 308 12.06 -12.39 5.48
CA THR A 308 12.06 -13.34 6.59
C THR A 308 13.34 -13.20 7.38
N ASP A 309 14.48 -13.03 6.71
CA ASP A 309 15.78 -12.82 7.35
C ASP A 309 15.81 -11.52 8.15
N VAL A 310 15.26 -10.42 7.62
CA VAL A 310 15.07 -9.16 8.36
C VAL A 310 14.28 -9.36 9.67
N ARG A 311 13.34 -10.31 9.71
CA ARG A 311 12.47 -10.55 10.88
C ARG A 311 13.04 -11.53 11.91
N LYS A 312 14.22 -12.11 11.67
CA LYS A 312 14.85 -13.05 12.62
C LYS A 312 15.44 -12.35 13.85
N GLY A 313 15.59 -11.03 13.81
CA GLY A 313 16.01 -10.21 14.96
C GLY A 313 17.51 -10.08 15.16
N ASP A 314 18.34 -10.64 14.27
CA ASP A 314 19.81 -10.68 14.41
C ASP A 314 20.54 -9.41 13.92
N GLY A 315 19.82 -8.28 13.77
CA GLY A 315 20.37 -7.03 13.26
C GLY A 315 20.64 -7.07 11.74
N TYR A 316 20.17 -6.05 11.01
CA TYR A 316 20.29 -6.05 9.54
C TYR A 316 20.71 -4.70 8.97
N LEU A 317 21.31 -4.75 7.78
CA LEU A 317 21.53 -3.62 6.91
C LEU A 317 20.81 -3.86 5.58
N LEU A 318 19.62 -3.25 5.45
CA LEU A 318 18.75 -3.46 4.29
C LEU A 318 19.03 -2.41 3.22
N VAL A 319 19.66 -2.83 2.13
CA VAL A 319 19.85 -1.99 0.94
C VAL A 319 18.61 -2.10 0.05
N SER A 320 17.92 -0.98 -0.19
CA SER A 320 16.66 -0.98 -0.93
C SER A 320 16.42 0.26 -1.79
N THR A 321 15.51 0.13 -2.74
CA THR A 321 14.86 1.27 -3.41
C THR A 321 13.62 1.71 -2.61
N ASP A 322 12.78 2.59 -3.18
CA ASP A 322 11.57 3.12 -2.53
C ASP A 322 10.53 2.05 -2.11
N ILE A 323 10.72 0.77 -2.44
CA ILE A 323 9.78 -0.31 -2.11
C ILE A 323 9.67 -0.57 -0.60
N VAL A 324 10.77 -0.50 0.17
CA VAL A 324 10.75 -0.70 1.63
C VAL A 324 9.98 0.39 2.35
N ALA A 325 9.93 1.59 1.77
CA ALA A 325 9.18 2.69 2.36
C ALA A 325 7.65 2.44 2.36
N ARG A 326 7.15 1.40 1.66
CA ARG A 326 5.72 1.18 1.39
C ARG A 326 5.24 -0.21 1.79
N GLY A 327 4.41 -0.28 2.83
CA GLY A 327 3.75 -1.52 3.26
C GLY A 327 4.67 -2.56 3.91
N ILE A 328 5.90 -2.17 4.25
CA ILE A 328 6.81 -2.96 5.09
C ILE A 328 6.96 -2.20 6.41
N ASP A 329 6.69 -2.89 7.51
CA ASP A 329 6.82 -2.36 8.87
C ASP A 329 7.99 -3.07 9.55
N LEU A 330 9.03 -2.30 9.88
CA LEU A 330 10.31 -2.75 10.43
C LEU A 330 10.62 -2.00 11.73
N PRO A 331 9.98 -2.38 12.85
CA PRO A 331 10.01 -1.62 14.10
C PRO A 331 11.41 -1.54 14.74
N GLU A 332 12.29 -2.50 14.42
CA GLU A 332 13.66 -2.57 14.92
C GLU A 332 14.61 -1.60 14.19
N THR A 333 14.14 -0.89 13.14
CA THR A 333 14.99 0.05 12.39
C THR A 333 15.39 1.24 13.26
N THR A 334 16.69 1.33 13.55
CA THR A 334 17.30 2.44 14.31
C THR A 334 17.77 3.58 13.40
N HIS A 335 18.28 3.26 12.21
CA HIS A 335 18.90 4.23 11.30
C HIS A 335 18.36 4.12 9.87
N ILE A 336 18.26 5.27 9.20
CA ILE A 336 17.88 5.35 7.78
C ILE A 336 18.90 6.24 7.07
N TYR A 337 19.52 5.69 6.03
CA TYR A 337 20.47 6.38 5.16
C TYR A 337 19.81 6.64 3.80
N ASN A 338 19.87 7.89 3.32
CA ASN A 338 19.35 8.32 2.01
C ASN A 338 20.45 8.95 1.15
#